data_AF-A0A7W9NG39-F1
#
_entry.id   AF-A0A7W9NG39-F1
#
_cell.length_a   1.000
_cell.length_b   1.000
_cell.length_c   1.000
_cell.angle_alpha   90.00
_cell.angle_beta   90.00
_cell.angle_gamma   90.00
#
_symmetry.space_group_name_H-M   'P 1'
#
loop_
_entity.id
_entity.type
_entity.pdbx_description
1 polymer ?
#
loop_
_entity_poly.entity_id
_entity_poly.type
_entity_poly.pdbx_seq_one_letter_code
_entity_poly.pdbx_strand_id
1 'polypeptide(L)'
;MRHALPIAVVGVAAMVLTACTGSTPVADPVSTTPSDTTVSSTTAASSTTTSTSTTTSSTTTSSKPGGTSQGAPPPGRSGGGRCAAYPTPACTGVPPGTKLSAVTLNSGDSYRVSQDGAVLDGMHIPGNLLITAHNVTVRNSQIDGFVTDEYENVDYSYTILDSTVGPASGCDSQPGVGEGSFYARGVLIRNHGDGFRDSGNDIEIHDSYVHLCSNPGDHSDGIQSYQGGHNLVLDHNTLDQRDATDITAPIFLTDLTNTVSVTNNLVAGGTYSIQVKGAGGTVVVRGNRMVDKSWVYGPVESECGNIQWSDNTLVTIDSNYTVTSTVGPLPCHG
;
A
#
# COMPACT_ATOMS: atom_id res chain seq x y z
N MET A 1 31.70 6.22 70.47
CA MET A 1 32.68 6.39 69.39
C MET A 1 31.97 5.99 68.11
N ARG A 2 31.77 6.96 67.22
CA ARG A 2 30.81 6.93 66.12
C ARG A 2 31.49 6.41 64.86
N HIS A 3 30.93 5.38 64.24
CA HIS A 3 31.32 4.94 62.89
C HIS A 3 30.63 5.81 61.85
N ALA A 4 31.44 6.38 60.97
CA ALA A 4 31.04 7.28 59.90
C ALA A 4 30.68 6.52 58.62
N LEU A 5 29.60 6.96 57.97
CA LEU A 5 29.22 6.66 56.58
C LEU A 5 30.30 7.16 55.60
N PRO A 6 30.48 6.50 54.44
CA PRO A 6 30.97 7.17 53.24
C PRO A 6 29.80 7.68 52.39
N ILE A 7 29.86 8.96 52.08
CA ILE A 7 29.05 9.69 51.10
C ILE A 7 29.57 9.31 49.70
N ALA A 8 28.70 8.86 48.81
CA ALA A 8 28.99 8.70 47.39
C ALA A 8 28.88 10.07 46.70
N VAL A 9 29.97 10.51 46.08
CA VAL A 9 30.06 11.75 45.31
C VAL A 9 29.55 11.51 43.89
N VAL A 10 28.56 12.29 43.50
CA VAL A 10 28.04 12.44 42.13
C VAL A 10 29.09 13.21 41.30
N GLY A 11 29.64 12.56 40.28
CA GLY A 11 30.50 13.19 39.28
C GLY A 11 29.70 13.53 38.02
N VAL A 12 29.34 14.81 37.87
CA VAL A 12 28.80 15.40 36.64
C VAL A 12 29.98 15.65 35.69
N ALA A 13 30.02 14.96 34.56
CA ALA A 13 30.95 15.25 33.47
C ALA A 13 30.26 16.17 32.45
N ALA A 14 30.56 17.46 32.51
CA ALA A 14 30.20 18.45 31.49
C ALA A 14 31.48 18.84 30.73
N MET A 15 31.58 18.37 29.49
CA MET A 15 32.43 18.85 28.40
C MET A 15 31.56 18.68 27.15
N VAL A 16 31.30 19.67 26.29
CA VAL A 16 32.25 20.41 25.46
C VAL A 16 31.52 21.67 24.96
N LEU A 17 32.14 22.85 25.05
CA LEU A 17 31.81 24.01 24.20
C LEU A 17 33.09 24.47 23.53
N THR A 18 33.20 24.22 22.22
CA THR A 18 34.12 24.95 21.34
C THR A 18 33.33 25.35 20.11
N ALA A 19 32.93 26.62 20.08
CA ALA A 19 32.29 27.25 18.93
C ALA A 19 33.38 27.59 17.89
N CYS A 20 33.28 26.99 16.70
CA CYS A 20 34.00 27.43 15.52
C CYS A 20 33.01 28.11 14.57
N THR A 21 33.08 29.44 14.52
CA THR A 21 32.42 30.29 13.53
C THR A 21 33.13 30.14 12.19
N GLY A 22 32.44 29.60 11.19
CA GLY A 22 32.93 29.51 9.82
C GLY A 22 31.77 29.70 8.85
N SER A 23 31.43 30.96 8.56
CA SER A 23 30.43 31.34 7.57
C SER A 23 31.07 31.29 6.18
N THR A 24 30.73 30.30 5.37
CA THR A 24 31.01 30.29 3.93
C THR A 24 29.88 31.01 3.18
N PRO A 25 30.20 31.88 2.20
CA PRO A 25 29.19 32.54 1.39
C PRO A 25 28.59 31.55 0.37
N VAL A 26 27.27 31.42 0.39
CA VAL A 26 26.48 30.71 -0.63
C VAL A 26 26.46 31.58 -1.88
N ALA A 27 26.90 31.01 -3.01
CA ALA A 27 26.78 31.61 -4.32
C ALA A 27 25.34 31.44 -4.85
N ASP A 28 24.78 32.53 -5.38
CA ASP A 28 23.43 32.59 -5.96
C ASP A 28 23.25 31.61 -7.14
N PRO A 29 22.08 30.97 -7.28
CA PRO A 29 21.75 30.24 -8.49
C PRO A 29 21.42 31.20 -9.64
N VAL A 30 22.21 31.10 -10.72
CA VAL A 30 21.99 31.78 -12.00
C VAL A 30 20.67 31.32 -12.62
N SER A 31 19.74 32.26 -12.75
CA SER A 31 18.51 32.13 -13.54
C SER A 31 18.88 32.00 -15.03
N THR A 32 18.55 30.85 -15.64
CA THR A 32 18.67 30.65 -17.08
C THR A 32 17.28 30.64 -17.71
N THR A 33 17.02 31.66 -18.52
CA THR A 33 15.84 31.87 -19.36
C THR A 33 15.77 30.79 -20.45
N PRO A 34 14.60 30.18 -20.74
CA PRO A 34 14.44 29.33 -21.92
C PRO A 34 14.36 30.21 -23.18
N SER A 35 15.21 29.94 -24.17
CA SER A 35 15.10 30.51 -25.51
C SER A 35 14.09 29.69 -26.33
N ASP A 36 13.02 30.36 -26.77
CA ASP A 36 12.12 29.88 -27.82
C ASP A 36 12.90 29.61 -29.11
N THR A 37 12.92 28.34 -29.53
CA THR A 37 13.41 27.97 -30.87
C THR A 37 12.20 27.68 -31.75
N THR A 38 11.94 28.62 -32.66
CA THR A 38 11.00 28.54 -33.76
C THR A 38 11.42 27.46 -34.76
N VAL A 39 10.63 26.40 -34.89
CA VAL A 39 10.79 25.43 -35.99
C VAL A 39 9.94 25.87 -37.18
N SER A 40 10.65 26.13 -38.27
CA SER A 40 10.14 26.55 -39.57
C SER A 40 9.34 25.44 -40.25
N SER A 41 8.10 25.75 -40.66
CA SER A 41 7.23 24.87 -41.44
C SER A 41 7.57 25.00 -42.92
N THR A 42 7.93 23.89 -43.56
CA THR A 42 8.10 23.84 -45.03
C THR A 42 6.99 23.01 -45.63
N THR A 43 6.07 23.71 -46.27
CA THR A 43 5.04 23.19 -47.19
C THR A 43 5.68 22.69 -48.48
N ALA A 44 5.34 21.47 -48.91
CA ALA A 44 5.38 21.08 -50.31
C ALA A 44 4.22 20.13 -50.61
N ALA A 45 3.43 20.52 -51.62
CA ALA A 45 2.19 19.89 -52.05
C ALA A 45 2.40 18.95 -53.25
N SER A 46 1.30 18.27 -53.62
CA SER A 46 1.01 17.56 -54.87
C SER A 46 1.38 16.06 -54.85
N SER A 47 0.55 15.10 -55.29
CA SER A 47 -0.64 15.12 -56.14
C SER A 47 -1.50 13.86 -55.97
N THR A 48 -2.81 14.09 -56.12
CA THR A 48 -3.91 13.28 -56.66
C THR A 48 -3.64 11.83 -57.10
N THR A 49 -4.45 10.88 -56.60
CA THR A 49 -5.19 9.93 -57.47
C THR A 49 -6.44 9.41 -56.79
N THR A 50 -7.53 9.53 -57.54
CA THR A 50 -8.90 9.10 -57.28
C THR A 50 -9.02 7.58 -57.34
N SER A 51 -9.70 6.96 -56.37
CA SER A 51 -10.53 5.79 -56.66
C SER A 51 -11.74 5.73 -55.73
N THR A 52 -12.90 5.82 -56.35
CA THR A 52 -14.24 5.69 -55.79
C THR A 52 -14.52 4.21 -55.51
N SER A 53 -14.94 3.87 -54.30
CA SER A 53 -15.83 2.73 -54.11
C SER A 53 -16.84 3.01 -53.00
N THR A 54 -18.09 2.90 -53.43
CA THR A 54 -19.31 3.21 -52.70
C THR A 54 -19.80 1.92 -52.06
N THR A 55 -19.88 1.85 -50.73
CA THR A 55 -20.69 0.81 -50.06
C THR A 55 -21.25 1.34 -48.75
N THR A 56 -22.47 1.86 -48.88
CA THR A 56 -23.65 1.64 -48.04
C THR A 56 -23.45 1.46 -46.54
N SER A 57 -23.90 2.49 -45.81
CA SER A 57 -24.19 2.49 -44.37
C SER A 57 -25.12 1.34 -43.96
N SER A 58 -24.75 0.63 -42.90
CA SER A 58 -25.73 -0.02 -42.01
C SER A 58 -25.43 0.41 -40.57
N THR A 59 -26.25 1.34 -40.10
CA THR A 59 -26.34 1.81 -38.72
C THR A 59 -27.02 0.74 -37.88
N THR A 60 -26.24 -0.10 -37.20
CA THR A 60 -26.75 -0.91 -36.09
C THR A 60 -26.52 -0.16 -34.79
N THR A 61 -27.58 0.52 -34.34
CA THR A 61 -27.76 1.02 -32.97
C THR A 61 -27.69 -0.16 -32.00
N SER A 62 -26.53 -0.37 -31.38
CA SER A 62 -26.41 -1.22 -30.21
C SER A 62 -26.82 -0.42 -28.99
N SER A 63 -27.98 -0.77 -28.45
CA SER A 63 -28.57 -0.20 -27.25
C SER A 63 -27.65 -0.35 -26.04
N LYS A 64 -27.18 0.78 -25.52
CA LYS A 64 -26.60 0.94 -24.18
C LYS A 64 -27.54 0.33 -23.13
N PRO A 65 -27.15 -0.76 -22.42
CA PRO A 65 -27.88 -1.18 -21.23
C PRO A 65 -27.72 -0.08 -20.17
N GLY A 66 -28.86 0.35 -19.65
CA GLY A 66 -28.99 1.46 -18.72
C GLY A 66 -28.23 1.24 -17.42
N GLY A 67 -27.86 2.36 -16.80
CA GLY A 67 -27.30 2.40 -15.47
C GLY A 67 -28.25 1.71 -14.50
N THR A 68 -27.77 0.61 -13.94
CA THR A 68 -28.28 0.11 -12.67
C THR A 68 -27.59 0.89 -11.56
N SER A 69 -28.39 1.71 -10.88
CA SER A 69 -28.15 2.19 -9.52
C SER A 69 -27.50 1.07 -8.70
N GLN A 70 -26.24 1.26 -8.30
CA GLN A 70 -25.57 0.39 -7.35
C GLN A 70 -26.14 0.76 -5.98
N GLY A 71 -27.15 0.00 -5.55
CA GLY A 71 -27.69 0.06 -4.19
C GLY A 71 -26.58 -0.18 -3.15
N ALA A 72 -26.83 0.32 -1.94
CA ALA A 72 -25.94 0.20 -0.79
C ALA A 72 -25.39 -1.23 -0.61
N PRO A 73 -24.10 -1.43 -0.23
CA PRO A 73 -23.60 -2.74 0.12
C PRO A 73 -24.41 -3.34 1.29
N PRO A 74 -24.86 -4.60 1.22
CA PRO A 74 -25.52 -5.24 2.35
C PRO A 74 -24.53 -5.51 3.50
N PRO A 75 -25.01 -5.65 4.75
CA PRO A 75 -24.18 -6.08 5.86
C PRO A 75 -23.66 -7.50 5.62
N GLY A 76 -22.34 -7.69 5.69
CA GLY A 76 -21.72 -9.02 5.80
C GLY A 76 -21.55 -9.78 4.49
N ARG A 77 -20.90 -9.19 3.48
CA ARG A 77 -20.29 -10.00 2.43
C ARG A 77 -19.15 -10.80 3.08
N SER A 78 -19.36 -12.11 3.28
CA SER A 78 -18.24 -13.04 3.41
C SER A 78 -17.41 -12.90 2.14
N GLY A 79 -16.22 -12.31 2.24
CA GLY A 79 -15.26 -12.23 1.14
C GLY A 79 -15.13 -13.60 0.48
N GLY A 80 -14.98 -13.65 -0.84
CA GLY A 80 -14.88 -14.91 -1.59
C GLY A 80 -13.63 -15.74 -1.27
N GLY A 81 -12.85 -15.34 -0.27
CA GLY A 81 -11.68 -16.03 0.26
C GLY A 81 -12.00 -17.03 1.39
N ARG A 82 -10.93 -17.57 2.00
CA ARG A 82 -11.01 -18.59 3.06
C ARG A 82 -11.52 -18.06 4.41
N CYS A 83 -11.70 -16.76 4.54
CA CYS A 83 -12.05 -16.10 5.80
C CYS A 83 -13.57 -16.05 5.96
N ALA A 84 -14.08 -16.49 7.12
CA ALA A 84 -15.51 -16.44 7.42
C ALA A 84 -16.04 -15.01 7.65
N ALA A 85 -15.13 -14.09 8.02
CA ALA A 85 -15.38 -12.67 8.24
C ALA A 85 -14.20 -11.88 7.65
N TYR A 86 -13.73 -10.84 8.37
CA TYR A 86 -12.52 -10.12 8.01
C TYR A 86 -11.30 -11.04 7.94
N PRO A 87 -10.31 -10.72 7.08
CA PRO A 87 -9.06 -11.47 7.02
C PRO A 87 -8.35 -11.53 8.38
N THR A 88 -7.77 -12.69 8.67
CA THR A 88 -7.01 -12.94 9.90
C THR A 88 -5.78 -13.77 9.55
N PRO A 89 -4.75 -13.84 10.43
CA PRO A 89 -3.58 -14.69 10.20
C PRO A 89 -3.92 -16.16 9.95
N ALA A 90 -5.06 -16.63 10.49
CA ALA A 90 -5.47 -18.04 10.38
C ALA A 90 -6.05 -18.41 9.00
N CYS A 91 -6.45 -17.43 8.18
CA CYS A 91 -7.10 -17.67 6.90
C CYS A 91 -6.40 -16.98 5.70
N THR A 92 -5.44 -16.11 5.95
CA THR A 92 -4.53 -15.53 4.94
C THR A 92 -3.16 -16.19 4.96
N GLY A 93 -2.33 -15.85 3.97
CA GLY A 93 -0.99 -16.39 3.83
C GLY A 93 -0.98 -17.77 3.20
N VAL A 94 0.16 -18.45 3.33
CA VAL A 94 0.33 -19.82 2.83
C VAL A 94 -0.76 -20.74 3.40
N PRO A 95 -1.55 -21.44 2.56
CA PRO A 95 -2.55 -22.38 3.05
C PRO A 95 -1.93 -23.43 4.00
N PRO A 96 -2.58 -23.76 5.13
CA PRO A 96 -2.13 -24.84 6.00
C PRO A 96 -1.95 -26.15 5.23
N GLY A 97 -0.83 -26.83 5.46
CA GLY A 97 -0.51 -28.10 4.78
C GLY A 97 0.11 -27.96 3.39
N THR A 98 0.32 -26.74 2.90
CA THR A 98 1.09 -26.50 1.66
C THR A 98 2.52 -27.00 1.83
N LYS A 99 3.00 -27.79 0.87
CA LYS A 99 4.40 -28.22 0.82
C LYS A 99 5.21 -27.15 0.10
N LEU A 100 6.10 -26.50 0.83
CA LEU A 100 6.97 -25.47 0.27
C LEU A 100 8.27 -26.08 -0.25
N SER A 101 8.67 -25.67 -1.45
CA SER A 101 9.97 -25.98 -2.05
C SER A 101 10.88 -24.77 -1.91
N ALA A 102 11.96 -24.91 -1.14
CA ALA A 102 12.93 -23.83 -1.00
C ALA A 102 13.67 -23.57 -2.31
N VAL A 103 13.81 -22.29 -2.67
CA VAL A 103 14.62 -21.86 -3.83
C VAL A 103 15.96 -21.28 -3.37
N THR A 104 16.95 -21.33 -4.26
CA THR A 104 18.22 -20.61 -4.06
C THR A 104 18.09 -19.21 -4.66
N LEU A 105 18.46 -18.19 -3.89
CA LEU A 105 18.54 -16.81 -4.35
C LEU A 105 19.53 -16.72 -5.53
N ASN A 106 19.15 -15.97 -6.57
CA ASN A 106 19.89 -15.90 -7.83
C ASN A 106 20.27 -14.45 -8.21
N SER A 107 19.99 -13.48 -7.34
CA SER A 107 20.29 -12.07 -7.54
C SER A 107 20.55 -11.39 -6.19
N GLY A 108 21.77 -11.52 -5.67
CA GLY A 108 22.10 -10.99 -4.34
C GLY A 108 21.32 -11.69 -3.23
N ASP A 109 20.58 -10.91 -2.45
CA ASP A 109 19.66 -11.37 -1.39
C ASP A 109 18.26 -11.73 -1.93
N SER A 110 18.09 -11.73 -3.24
CA SER A 110 16.79 -11.88 -3.90
C SER A 110 16.72 -13.14 -4.78
N TYR A 111 15.52 -13.70 -4.87
CA TYR A 111 15.13 -14.60 -5.95
C TYR A 111 14.47 -13.77 -7.05
N ARG A 112 15.18 -13.60 -8.17
CA ARG A 112 14.74 -12.89 -9.36
C ARG A 112 13.98 -13.80 -10.31
N VAL A 113 12.78 -13.39 -10.67
CA VAL A 113 11.94 -13.98 -11.72
C VAL A 113 12.03 -13.12 -12.97
N SER A 114 12.62 -13.66 -14.03
CA SER A 114 12.82 -12.94 -15.31
C SER A 114 12.12 -13.58 -16.51
N GLN A 115 11.25 -14.58 -16.26
CA GLN A 115 10.47 -15.24 -17.30
C GLN A 115 9.02 -14.77 -17.26
N ASP A 116 8.52 -14.26 -18.39
CA ASP A 116 7.12 -13.88 -18.54
C ASP A 116 6.19 -15.07 -18.32
N GLY A 117 5.07 -14.82 -17.63
CA GLY A 117 4.08 -15.85 -17.31
C GLY A 117 4.57 -16.89 -16.29
N ALA A 118 5.70 -16.65 -15.61
CA ALA A 118 6.18 -17.56 -14.58
C ALA A 118 5.15 -17.72 -13.45
N VAL A 119 5.04 -18.95 -12.95
CA VAL A 119 4.18 -19.28 -11.81
C VAL A 119 5.05 -19.83 -10.68
N LEU A 120 5.11 -19.09 -9.58
CA LEU A 120 5.70 -19.55 -8.32
C LEU A 120 4.59 -20.11 -7.44
N ASP A 121 4.51 -21.44 -7.35
CA ASP A 121 3.46 -22.14 -6.60
C ASP A 121 4.09 -23.04 -5.54
N GLY A 122 3.79 -22.77 -4.27
CA GLY A 122 4.37 -23.55 -3.17
C GLY A 122 5.88 -23.34 -3.02
N MET A 123 6.37 -22.11 -3.21
CA MET A 123 7.79 -21.78 -3.08
C MET A 123 8.10 -21.19 -1.71
N HIS A 124 9.27 -21.51 -1.15
CA HIS A 124 9.85 -20.78 -0.02
C HIS A 124 11.07 -20.00 -0.52
N ILE A 125 10.97 -18.68 -0.49
CA ILE A 125 12.01 -17.74 -0.88
C ILE A 125 12.64 -17.20 0.41
N PRO A 126 13.88 -17.57 0.75
CA PRO A 126 14.52 -17.21 2.03
C PRO A 126 15.04 -15.75 2.06
N GLY A 127 14.59 -14.92 1.15
CA GLY A 127 15.02 -13.53 0.97
C GLY A 127 13.95 -12.76 0.20
N ASN A 128 14.36 -11.75 -0.57
CA ASN A 128 13.42 -10.92 -1.32
C ASN A 128 12.95 -11.63 -2.59
N LEU A 129 11.76 -11.26 -3.07
CA LEU A 129 11.28 -11.64 -4.39
C LEU A 129 11.38 -10.43 -5.32
N LEU A 130 12.23 -10.53 -6.33
CA LEU A 130 12.41 -9.52 -7.37
C LEU A 130 11.74 -9.98 -8.66
N ILE A 131 10.70 -9.28 -9.09
CA ILE A 131 9.95 -9.61 -10.31
C ILE A 131 10.42 -8.68 -11.43
N THR A 132 11.03 -9.25 -12.47
CA THR A 132 11.47 -8.52 -13.67
C THR A 132 10.88 -9.12 -14.94
N ALA A 133 9.61 -9.53 -14.87
CA ALA A 133 8.87 -10.18 -15.95
C ALA A 133 7.37 -9.90 -15.85
N HIS A 134 6.67 -9.97 -16.97
CA HIS A 134 5.24 -9.68 -17.03
C HIS A 134 4.39 -10.92 -16.71
N ASN A 135 3.20 -10.69 -16.17
CA ASN A 135 2.19 -11.74 -15.90
C ASN A 135 2.70 -12.84 -14.95
N VAL A 136 3.57 -12.49 -14.00
CA VAL A 136 4.03 -13.43 -12.99
C VAL A 136 2.91 -13.70 -11.99
N THR A 137 2.70 -14.97 -11.66
CA THR A 137 1.78 -15.39 -10.59
C THR A 137 2.57 -16.00 -9.45
N VAL A 138 2.44 -15.42 -8.27
CA VAL A 138 2.95 -15.95 -7.01
C VAL A 138 1.75 -16.49 -6.24
N ARG A 139 1.76 -17.76 -5.87
CA ARG A 139 0.68 -18.35 -5.08
C ARG A 139 1.15 -19.39 -4.08
N ASN A 140 0.42 -19.53 -2.98
CA ASN A 140 0.71 -20.51 -1.94
C ASN A 140 2.17 -20.49 -1.46
N SER A 141 2.82 -19.32 -1.51
CA SER A 141 4.28 -19.19 -1.36
C SER A 141 4.64 -18.37 -0.12
N GLN A 142 5.83 -18.62 0.41
CA GLN A 142 6.41 -17.87 1.52
C GLN A 142 7.62 -17.08 1.02
N ILE A 143 7.62 -15.78 1.27
CA ILE A 143 8.71 -14.86 0.99
C ILE A 143 9.17 -14.31 2.34
N ASP A 144 10.42 -14.56 2.73
CA ASP A 144 10.94 -14.14 4.04
C ASP A 144 11.41 -12.68 4.07
N GLY A 145 11.62 -12.05 2.91
CA GLY A 145 11.81 -10.61 2.76
C GLY A 145 10.60 -9.92 2.13
N PHE A 146 10.84 -8.86 1.36
CA PHE A 146 9.81 -8.13 0.61
C PHE A 146 9.63 -8.62 -0.83
N VAL A 147 8.57 -8.16 -1.48
CA VAL A 147 8.28 -8.34 -2.91
C VAL A 147 8.38 -6.99 -3.62
N THR A 148 9.18 -6.92 -4.68
CA THR A 148 9.29 -5.74 -5.55
C THR A 148 9.19 -6.13 -7.02
N ASP A 149 8.53 -5.29 -7.81
CA ASP A 149 8.38 -5.37 -9.26
C ASP A 149 8.96 -4.15 -9.99
N GLU A 150 9.72 -3.30 -9.30
CA GLU A 150 10.47 -2.20 -9.93
C GLU A 150 11.92 -2.65 -10.14
N TYR A 151 12.39 -2.57 -11.38
CA TYR A 151 13.79 -2.87 -11.69
C TYR A 151 14.28 -2.06 -12.89
N GLU A 152 15.42 -1.39 -12.75
CA GLU A 152 16.04 -0.57 -13.81
C GLU A 152 15.09 0.51 -14.40
N ASN A 153 14.26 1.14 -13.55
CA ASN A 153 13.22 2.12 -13.91
C ASN A 153 12.11 1.54 -14.80
N VAL A 154 11.82 0.25 -14.66
CA VAL A 154 10.71 -0.43 -15.30
C VAL A 154 9.87 -1.09 -14.22
N ASP A 155 8.57 -0.78 -14.23
CA ASP A 155 7.58 -1.48 -13.42
C ASP A 155 7.06 -2.70 -14.18
N TYR A 156 7.04 -3.83 -13.49
CA TYR A 156 6.43 -5.06 -13.98
C TYR A 156 5.03 -5.21 -13.38
N SER A 157 4.32 -6.26 -13.77
CA SER A 157 3.01 -6.55 -13.19
C SER A 157 2.88 -8.00 -12.79
N TYR A 158 2.23 -8.22 -11.65
CA TYR A 158 2.11 -9.55 -11.06
C TYR A 158 0.82 -9.75 -10.27
N THR A 159 0.56 -11.03 -10.00
CA THR A 159 -0.52 -11.46 -9.11
C THR A 159 0.10 -12.22 -7.95
N ILE A 160 -0.27 -11.88 -6.72
CA ILE A 160 0.11 -12.59 -5.51
C ILE A 160 -1.11 -13.10 -4.74
N LEU A 161 -1.19 -14.41 -4.52
CA LEU A 161 -2.36 -15.08 -3.95
C LEU A 161 -1.97 -15.97 -2.78
N ASP A 162 -2.73 -15.92 -1.68
CA ASP A 162 -2.63 -16.90 -0.59
C ASP A 162 -1.16 -17.14 -0.17
N SER A 163 -0.40 -16.07 -0.01
CA SER A 163 1.06 -16.10 0.20
C SER A 163 1.44 -15.27 1.42
N THR A 164 2.50 -15.69 2.10
CA THR A 164 3.04 -15.01 3.28
C THR A 164 4.26 -14.21 2.87
N VAL A 165 4.32 -12.94 3.27
CA VAL A 165 5.43 -12.02 3.00
C VAL A 165 5.97 -11.46 4.32
N GLY A 166 7.29 -11.46 4.45
CA GLY A 166 8.04 -10.92 5.57
C GLY A 166 8.66 -11.95 6.52
N PRO A 167 9.62 -11.52 7.35
CA PRO A 167 10.52 -12.41 8.08
C PRO A 167 9.85 -13.10 9.26
N ALA A 168 10.35 -14.28 9.69
CA ALA A 168 9.86 -15.04 10.85
C ALA A 168 9.73 -14.21 12.14
N SER A 169 10.66 -13.27 12.31
CA SER A 169 10.83 -12.43 13.50
C SER A 169 11.60 -11.17 13.14
N GLY A 170 11.61 -10.20 14.04
CA GLY A 170 12.24 -8.89 13.80
C GLY A 170 11.29 -7.95 13.10
N CYS A 171 11.83 -6.86 12.56
CA CYS A 171 11.08 -5.88 11.80
C CYS A 171 11.92 -5.39 10.62
N ASP A 172 11.41 -5.58 9.41
CA ASP A 172 11.99 -5.02 8.18
C ASP A 172 11.34 -3.67 7.88
N SER A 173 12.11 -2.58 7.85
CA SER A 173 11.57 -1.25 7.57
C SER A 173 11.08 -1.07 6.12
N GLN A 174 11.37 -2.00 5.20
CA GLN A 174 10.85 -1.95 3.83
C GLN A 174 9.34 -2.27 3.78
N PRO A 175 8.63 -1.82 2.73
CA PRO A 175 7.30 -2.35 2.42
C PRO A 175 7.33 -3.85 2.19
N GLY A 176 6.30 -4.57 2.63
CA GLY A 176 6.18 -5.99 2.35
C GLY A 176 5.93 -6.27 0.87
N VAL A 177 4.95 -5.59 0.26
CA VAL A 177 4.53 -5.82 -1.13
C VAL A 177 4.45 -4.49 -1.87
N GLY A 178 5.16 -4.40 -3.00
CA GLY A 178 5.12 -3.24 -3.87
C GLY A 178 5.75 -3.51 -5.23
N GLU A 179 5.96 -2.49 -6.06
CA GLU A 179 5.49 -1.10 -5.91
C GLU A 179 4.56 -0.65 -7.06
N GLY A 180 4.72 -1.24 -8.26
CA GLY A 180 4.06 -0.85 -9.50
C GLY A 180 2.60 -1.31 -9.61
N SER A 181 2.34 -2.35 -10.41
CA SER A 181 0.99 -2.82 -10.73
C SER A 181 0.78 -4.25 -10.26
N PHE A 182 -0.11 -4.47 -9.28
CA PHE A 182 -0.34 -5.81 -8.76
C PHE A 182 -1.77 -6.09 -8.33
N TYR A 183 -2.12 -7.38 -8.43
CA TYR A 183 -3.30 -7.95 -7.81
C TYR A 183 -2.89 -8.81 -6.60
N ALA A 184 -3.34 -8.46 -5.41
CA ALA A 184 -3.10 -9.19 -4.17
C ALA A 184 -4.42 -9.75 -3.61
N ARG A 185 -4.46 -11.05 -3.29
CA ARG A 185 -5.58 -11.64 -2.55
C ARG A 185 -5.15 -12.67 -1.52
N GLY A 186 -5.71 -12.61 -0.31
CA GLY A 186 -5.42 -13.61 0.73
C GLY A 186 -3.98 -13.55 1.24
N VAL A 187 -3.29 -12.42 1.03
CA VAL A 187 -1.89 -12.23 1.42
C VAL A 187 -1.81 -12.00 2.92
N LEU A 188 -0.78 -12.55 3.55
CA LEU A 188 -0.40 -12.25 4.93
C LEU A 188 0.93 -11.50 4.90
N ILE A 189 0.92 -10.22 5.26
CA ILE A 189 2.14 -9.44 5.48
C ILE A 189 2.38 -9.36 6.98
N ARG A 190 3.61 -9.66 7.40
CA ARG A 190 4.02 -9.64 8.81
C ARG A 190 5.42 -9.08 8.95
N ASN A 191 5.71 -8.48 10.09
CA ASN A 191 7.06 -8.05 10.47
C ASN A 191 7.70 -7.10 9.44
N HIS A 192 6.88 -6.28 8.80
CA HIS A 192 7.31 -5.12 8.02
C HIS A 192 6.87 -3.83 8.69
N GLY A 193 7.68 -2.78 8.50
CA GLY A 193 7.35 -1.40 8.81
C GLY A 193 6.10 -1.03 8.03
N ASP A 194 6.14 -1.14 6.71
CA ASP A 194 5.01 -0.87 5.82
C ASP A 194 4.42 -2.16 5.22
N GLY A 195 3.11 -2.22 5.04
CA GLY A 195 2.41 -3.35 4.44
C GLY A 195 2.51 -3.33 2.92
N PHE A 196 1.55 -2.66 2.28
CA PHE A 196 1.51 -2.47 0.83
C PHE A 196 2.06 -1.10 0.44
N ARG A 197 2.71 -1.04 -0.72
CA ARG A 197 3.13 0.21 -1.36
C ARG A 197 2.28 0.47 -2.61
N ASP A 198 1.76 1.69 -2.70
CA ASP A 198 1.01 2.24 -3.83
C ASP A 198 1.85 3.31 -4.53
N SER A 199 2.71 2.87 -5.46
CA SER A 199 3.56 3.75 -6.28
C SER A 199 3.22 3.68 -7.78
N GLY A 200 2.33 2.77 -8.19
CA GLY A 200 1.98 2.54 -9.60
C GLY A 200 0.48 2.67 -9.90
N ASN A 201 0.05 2.04 -11.00
CA ASN A 201 -1.34 2.05 -11.45
C ASN A 201 -1.98 0.68 -11.29
N ASP A 202 -3.30 0.64 -11.22
CA ASP A 202 -4.10 -0.58 -11.28
C ASP A 202 -3.70 -1.60 -10.18
N ILE A 203 -3.72 -1.11 -8.93
CA ILE A 203 -3.45 -1.92 -7.74
C ILE A 203 -4.77 -2.39 -7.13
N GLU A 204 -4.92 -3.70 -6.98
CA GLU A 204 -6.10 -4.33 -6.38
C GLU A 204 -5.69 -5.22 -5.21
N ILE A 205 -6.16 -4.91 -4.00
CA ILE A 205 -5.82 -5.61 -2.76
C ILE A 205 -7.11 -6.07 -2.08
N HIS A 206 -7.27 -7.38 -2.00
CA HIS A 206 -8.48 -8.04 -1.51
C HIS A 206 -8.20 -9.05 -0.42
N ASP A 207 -9.12 -9.20 0.53
CA ASP A 207 -9.14 -10.34 1.45
C ASP A 207 -7.79 -10.62 2.16
N SER A 208 -6.96 -9.60 2.37
CA SER A 208 -5.58 -9.71 2.85
C SER A 208 -5.44 -9.19 4.28
N TYR A 209 -4.40 -9.64 4.96
CA TYR A 209 -4.11 -9.29 6.35
C TYR A 209 -2.70 -8.72 6.46
N VAL A 210 -2.57 -7.59 7.13
CA VAL A 210 -1.30 -6.92 7.42
C VAL A 210 -1.18 -6.76 8.92
N HIS A 211 -0.06 -7.22 9.48
CA HIS A 211 0.33 -6.95 10.86
C HIS A 211 1.69 -6.29 10.89
N LEU A 212 1.67 -5.01 11.26
CA LEU A 212 2.82 -4.14 11.19
C LEU A 212 3.68 -4.25 12.44
N CYS A 213 4.96 -3.98 12.24
CA CYS A 213 5.90 -3.65 13.29
C CYS A 213 6.50 -2.28 12.98
N SER A 214 7.43 -1.81 13.81
CA SER A 214 8.20 -0.61 13.50
C SER A 214 9.59 -0.66 14.12
N ASN A 215 10.56 -0.11 13.42
CA ASN A 215 11.84 0.34 13.95
C ASN A 215 11.80 1.86 14.21
N PRO A 216 12.73 2.41 15.01
CA PRO A 216 12.79 3.85 15.26
C PRO A 216 12.89 4.67 13.97
N GLY A 217 11.95 5.59 13.78
CA GLY A 217 11.88 6.45 12.59
C GLY A 217 11.12 5.85 11.40
N ASP A 218 10.56 4.65 11.51
CA ASP A 218 9.62 4.13 10.53
C ASP A 218 8.34 4.97 10.52
N HIS A 219 7.67 5.01 9.37
CA HIS A 219 6.30 5.48 9.28
C HIS A 219 5.34 4.41 9.80
N SER A 220 5.53 3.19 9.32
CA SER A 220 4.67 2.05 9.57
C SER A 220 3.26 2.22 9.03
N ASP A 221 3.11 2.07 7.72
CA ASP A 221 1.82 2.23 7.04
C ASP A 221 1.26 0.89 6.56
N GLY A 222 -0.01 0.58 6.83
CA GLY A 222 -0.62 -0.67 6.35
C GLY A 222 -0.75 -0.69 4.81
N ILE A 223 -1.01 0.48 4.25
CA ILE A 223 -0.79 0.84 2.86
C ILE A 223 -0.30 2.28 2.79
N GLN A 224 0.76 2.51 2.01
CA GLN A 224 1.33 3.83 1.78
C GLN A 224 1.25 4.22 0.31
N SER A 225 0.66 5.38 0.02
CA SER A 225 0.87 6.04 -1.28
C SER A 225 2.24 6.71 -1.32
N TYR A 226 3.08 6.41 -2.32
CA TYR A 226 4.35 7.09 -2.52
C TYR A 226 4.53 7.38 -4.01
N GLN A 227 4.46 8.66 -4.39
CA GLN A 227 4.32 9.01 -5.81
C GLN A 227 3.14 8.28 -6.47
N GLY A 228 2.01 8.20 -5.75
CA GLY A 228 0.87 7.34 -6.10
C GLY A 228 0.35 7.50 -7.53
N GLY A 229 -0.40 6.50 -8.00
CA GLY A 229 -0.92 6.49 -9.36
C GLY A 229 -2.44 6.51 -9.45
N HIS A 230 -2.97 5.67 -10.33
CA HIS A 230 -4.36 5.60 -10.69
C HIS A 230 -4.98 4.24 -10.37
N ASN A 231 -6.27 4.22 -10.02
CA ASN A 231 -7.07 2.99 -9.86
C ASN A 231 -6.59 2.08 -8.71
N LEU A 232 -6.54 2.61 -7.49
CA LEU A 232 -6.34 1.80 -6.28
C LEU A 232 -7.67 1.21 -5.78
N VAL A 233 -7.70 -0.10 -5.56
CA VAL A 233 -8.76 -0.80 -4.83
C VAL A 233 -8.18 -1.48 -3.60
N LEU A 234 -8.63 -1.07 -2.42
CA LEU A 234 -8.33 -1.71 -1.14
C LEU A 234 -9.65 -2.18 -0.53
N ASP A 235 -9.99 -3.44 -0.75
CA ASP A 235 -11.30 -3.99 -0.38
C ASP A 235 -11.20 -5.21 0.54
N HIS A 236 -11.93 -5.18 1.66
CA HIS A 236 -12.06 -6.33 2.56
C HIS A 236 -10.73 -6.86 3.12
N ASN A 237 -9.87 -5.95 3.58
CA ASN A 237 -8.61 -6.28 4.24
C ASN A 237 -8.68 -6.05 5.75
N THR A 238 -7.73 -6.62 6.48
CA THR A 238 -7.45 -6.29 7.88
C THR A 238 -6.06 -5.67 7.98
N LEU A 239 -5.98 -4.45 8.51
CA LEU A 239 -4.74 -3.71 8.69
C LEU A 239 -4.57 -3.41 10.17
N ASP A 240 -3.58 -4.05 10.81
CA ASP A 240 -3.32 -3.93 12.24
C ASP A 240 -1.94 -3.37 12.53
N GLN A 241 -1.93 -2.17 13.11
CA GLN A 241 -0.75 -1.42 13.50
C GLN A 241 -0.59 -1.35 15.03
N ARG A 242 -1.43 -2.02 15.82
CA ARG A 242 -1.45 -1.82 17.29
C ARG A 242 -0.16 -2.19 18.00
N ASP A 243 0.67 -3.06 17.41
CA ASP A 243 1.94 -3.50 17.98
C ASP A 243 3.14 -2.68 17.48
N ALA A 244 2.94 -1.75 16.54
CA ALA A 244 3.96 -0.80 16.09
C ALA A 244 4.01 0.44 17.01
N THR A 245 5.21 0.99 17.23
CA THR A 245 5.47 2.12 18.15
C THR A 245 5.81 3.42 17.41
N ASP A 246 6.54 3.33 16.31
CA ASP A 246 6.82 4.44 15.40
C ASP A 246 5.81 4.30 14.25
N ILE A 247 4.85 5.23 14.22
CA ILE A 247 3.57 5.02 13.53
C ILE A 247 3.05 6.29 12.83
N THR A 248 2.40 6.09 11.68
CA THR A 248 1.60 7.07 10.93
C THR A 248 0.15 6.61 10.82
N ALA A 249 -0.21 5.74 9.87
CA ALA A 249 -1.58 5.23 9.76
C ALA A 249 -1.66 3.85 9.08
N PRO A 250 -2.61 2.97 9.47
CA PRO A 250 -2.83 1.73 8.73
C PRO A 250 -3.27 1.99 7.27
N ILE A 251 -3.95 3.12 7.01
CA ILE A 251 -4.27 3.57 5.66
C ILE A 251 -3.73 4.99 5.50
N PHE A 252 -2.63 5.14 4.76
CA PHE A 252 -1.94 6.41 4.54
C PHE A 252 -1.85 6.72 3.04
N LEU A 253 -2.87 7.39 2.54
CA LEU A 253 -3.02 7.79 1.13
C LEU A 253 -2.98 9.32 1.05
N THR A 254 -1.78 9.90 1.13
CA THR A 254 -1.60 11.36 1.22
C THR A 254 -0.91 11.97 0.01
N ASP A 255 -0.27 11.15 -0.80
CA ASP A 255 0.27 11.57 -2.10
C ASP A 255 -0.84 11.58 -3.15
N LEU A 256 -0.62 12.30 -4.24
CA LEU A 256 -1.63 12.46 -5.28
C LEU A 256 -2.01 11.10 -5.87
N THR A 257 -3.20 10.62 -5.53
CA THR A 257 -3.79 9.39 -6.06
C THR A 257 -5.09 9.73 -6.78
N ASN A 258 -5.36 9.05 -7.89
CA ASN A 258 -6.49 9.38 -8.74
C ASN A 258 -7.35 8.14 -9.01
N THR A 259 -8.61 8.20 -8.58
CA THR A 259 -9.51 7.04 -8.53
C THR A 259 -9.08 6.01 -7.48
N VAL A 260 -9.70 6.09 -6.31
CA VAL A 260 -9.39 5.27 -5.14
C VAL A 260 -10.68 4.70 -4.56
N SER A 261 -10.68 3.41 -4.23
CA SER A 261 -11.75 2.74 -3.52
C SER A 261 -11.21 2.02 -2.28
N VAL A 262 -11.44 2.61 -1.11
CA VAL A 262 -11.12 2.02 0.20
C VAL A 262 -12.41 1.51 0.82
N THR A 263 -12.65 0.20 0.70
CA THR A 263 -13.94 -0.39 1.06
C THR A 263 -13.87 -1.57 2.00
N ASN A 264 -14.81 -1.61 2.94
CA ASN A 264 -15.05 -2.80 3.75
C ASN A 264 -13.80 -3.33 4.46
N ASN A 265 -12.85 -2.49 4.88
CA ASN A 265 -11.65 -2.93 5.61
C ASN A 265 -11.86 -2.90 7.13
N LEU A 266 -11.21 -3.79 7.87
CA LEU A 266 -11.05 -3.72 9.32
C LEU A 266 -9.69 -3.07 9.63
N VAL A 267 -9.70 -1.99 10.41
CA VAL A 267 -8.54 -1.13 10.60
C VAL A 267 -8.29 -0.88 12.08
N ALA A 268 -7.08 -1.15 12.54
CA ALA A 268 -6.71 -0.99 13.95
C ALA A 268 -5.35 -0.29 14.08
N GLY A 269 -5.27 0.70 14.97
CA GLY A 269 -4.03 1.44 15.22
C GLY A 269 -3.94 2.80 14.50
N GLY A 270 -2.72 3.31 14.47
CA GLY A 270 -2.33 4.57 13.83
C GLY A 270 -2.30 5.78 14.75
N THR A 271 -1.58 6.82 14.34
CA THR A 271 -1.80 8.16 14.89
C THR A 271 -3.22 8.61 14.55
N TYR A 272 -3.59 8.39 13.29
CA TYR A 272 -4.95 8.27 12.82
C TYR A 272 -5.13 6.93 12.11
N SER A 273 -6.30 6.30 12.22
CA SER A 273 -6.52 5.00 11.57
C SER A 273 -6.64 5.11 10.05
N ILE A 274 -7.06 6.27 9.54
CA ILE A 274 -7.12 6.53 8.10
C ILE A 274 -6.77 7.99 7.79
N GLN A 275 -5.88 8.16 6.83
CA GLN A 275 -5.55 9.43 6.20
C GLN A 275 -5.69 9.31 4.69
N VAL A 276 -6.62 10.06 4.13
CA VAL A 276 -6.84 10.15 2.68
C VAL A 276 -6.86 11.63 2.29
N LYS A 277 -5.85 12.06 1.54
CA LYS A 277 -5.60 13.45 1.14
C LYS A 277 -5.13 13.46 -0.33
N GLY A 278 -5.03 14.64 -0.96
CA GLY A 278 -4.44 14.74 -2.30
C GLY A 278 -5.29 14.11 -3.41
N ALA A 279 -6.62 14.07 -3.23
CA ALA A 279 -7.52 13.42 -4.18
C ALA A 279 -7.50 14.09 -5.57
N GLY A 280 -6.98 13.39 -6.58
CA GLY A 280 -6.95 13.85 -7.99
C GLY A 280 -8.21 13.50 -8.79
N GLY A 281 -9.08 12.63 -8.27
CA GLY A 281 -10.28 12.14 -8.96
C GLY A 281 -11.32 11.57 -8.00
N THR A 282 -11.96 10.45 -8.38
CA THR A 282 -13.03 9.87 -7.55
C THR A 282 -12.44 9.10 -6.37
N VAL A 283 -12.68 9.56 -5.16
CA VAL A 283 -12.26 8.85 -3.94
C VAL A 283 -13.48 8.35 -3.19
N VAL A 284 -13.55 7.04 -3.00
CA VAL A 284 -14.63 6.36 -2.26
C VAL A 284 -14.05 5.72 -1.01
N VAL A 285 -14.58 6.09 0.15
CA VAL A 285 -14.24 5.46 1.42
C VAL A 285 -15.53 5.01 2.08
N ARG A 286 -15.82 3.70 2.01
CA ARG A 286 -17.11 3.20 2.52
C ARG A 286 -17.06 1.85 3.21
N GLY A 287 -17.96 1.65 4.16
CA GLY A 287 -18.17 0.35 4.80
C GLY A 287 -17.00 -0.12 5.68
N ASN A 288 -15.99 0.71 5.92
CA ASN A 288 -14.83 0.34 6.73
C ASN A 288 -15.21 0.29 8.22
N ARG A 289 -14.44 -0.49 8.98
CA ARG A 289 -14.61 -0.75 10.40
C ARG A 289 -13.33 -0.37 11.13
N MET A 290 -13.38 0.69 11.91
CA MET A 290 -12.23 1.16 12.68
C MET A 290 -12.36 0.66 14.10
N VAL A 291 -11.32 0.01 14.61
CA VAL A 291 -11.30 -0.54 15.98
C VAL A 291 -11.26 0.62 16.97
N ASP A 292 -12.32 0.77 17.76
CA ASP A 292 -12.51 1.86 18.70
C ASP A 292 -11.34 1.95 19.68
N LYS A 293 -10.83 3.18 19.88
CA LYS A 293 -9.73 3.50 20.80
C LYS A 293 -8.41 2.78 20.51
N SER A 294 -8.21 2.33 19.27
CA SER A 294 -6.91 1.76 18.85
C SER A 294 -5.92 2.81 18.33
N TRP A 295 -6.36 4.04 18.07
CA TRP A 295 -5.53 5.14 17.57
C TRP A 295 -4.98 6.04 18.67
N VAL A 296 -4.00 6.89 18.33
CA VAL A 296 -3.42 7.90 19.24
C VAL A 296 -4.26 9.18 19.30
N TYR A 297 -4.54 9.80 18.14
CA TYR A 297 -5.20 11.11 18.08
C TYR A 297 -6.68 11.00 17.73
N GLY A 298 -7.00 10.33 16.63
CA GLY A 298 -8.37 10.17 16.16
C GLY A 298 -8.51 9.03 15.16
N PRO A 299 -9.73 8.61 14.82
CA PRO A 299 -9.91 7.58 13.80
C PRO A 299 -9.63 8.08 12.38
N VAL A 300 -9.80 9.39 12.11
CA VAL A 300 -9.78 9.97 10.74
C VAL A 300 -9.05 11.31 10.74
N GLU A 301 -8.14 11.48 9.79
CA GLU A 301 -7.60 12.79 9.37
C GLU A 301 -7.54 12.81 7.83
N SER A 302 -8.59 13.31 7.18
CA SER A 302 -8.74 13.21 5.71
C SER A 302 -9.37 14.47 5.12
N GLU A 303 -9.17 14.68 3.81
CA GLU A 303 -9.81 15.77 3.04
C GLU A 303 -11.27 15.42 2.71
N CYS A 304 -12.10 15.33 3.75
CA CYS A 304 -13.46 14.80 3.68
C CYS A 304 -14.35 15.43 2.60
N GLY A 305 -14.19 16.72 2.32
CA GLY A 305 -14.94 17.43 1.27
C GLY A 305 -14.73 16.88 -0.15
N ASN A 306 -13.66 16.14 -0.39
CA ASN A 306 -13.32 15.54 -1.69
C ASN A 306 -13.58 14.03 -1.73
N ILE A 307 -14.14 13.45 -0.66
CA ILE A 307 -14.26 12.00 -0.48
C ILE A 307 -15.74 11.61 -0.40
N GLN A 308 -16.12 10.59 -1.18
CA GLN A 308 -17.41 9.92 -1.03
C GLN A 308 -17.36 9.00 0.20
N TRP A 309 -17.69 9.58 1.36
CA TRP A 309 -17.64 8.91 2.65
C TRP A 309 -19.02 8.38 3.08
N SER A 310 -19.15 7.08 3.31
CA SER A 310 -20.42 6.48 3.73
C SER A 310 -20.24 5.15 4.49
N ASP A 311 -21.19 4.79 5.34
CA ASP A 311 -21.28 3.48 6.00
C ASP A 311 -20.04 3.01 6.78
N ASN A 312 -19.11 3.90 7.09
CA ASN A 312 -17.97 3.62 7.96
C ASN A 312 -18.43 3.62 9.43
N THR A 313 -17.88 2.74 10.26
CA THR A 313 -18.29 2.62 11.67
C THR A 313 -17.12 2.35 12.59
N LEU A 314 -17.24 2.83 13.83
CA LEU A 314 -16.41 2.39 14.94
C LEU A 314 -16.93 1.04 15.47
N VAL A 315 -16.02 0.10 15.72
CA VAL A 315 -16.34 -1.24 16.21
C VAL A 315 -15.43 -1.66 17.35
N THR A 316 -15.86 -2.66 18.12
CA THR A 316 -14.97 -3.45 18.99
C THR A 316 -14.76 -4.82 18.38
N ILE A 317 -13.60 -5.42 18.66
CA ILE A 317 -13.24 -6.76 18.19
C ILE A 317 -12.75 -7.63 19.34
N ASP A 318 -12.81 -8.95 19.16
CA ASP A 318 -12.08 -9.90 20.01
C ASP A 318 -10.65 -10.13 19.49
N SER A 319 -9.89 -11.02 20.16
CA SER A 319 -8.53 -11.37 19.76
C SER A 319 -8.43 -12.13 18.44
N ASN A 320 -9.56 -12.61 17.91
CA ASN A 320 -9.64 -13.30 16.62
C ASN A 320 -10.12 -12.36 15.51
N TYR A 321 -10.08 -11.04 15.72
CA TYR A 321 -10.56 -10.02 14.78
C TYR A 321 -12.05 -10.13 14.46
N THR A 322 -12.83 -10.83 15.28
CA THR A 322 -14.28 -10.89 15.12
C THR A 322 -14.88 -9.61 15.68
N VAL A 323 -15.68 -8.91 14.87
CA VAL A 323 -16.45 -7.75 15.33
C VAL A 323 -17.45 -8.19 16.40
N THR A 324 -17.29 -7.69 17.63
CA THR A 324 -18.13 -8.05 18.77
C THR A 324 -19.25 -7.04 19.03
N SER A 325 -19.05 -5.76 18.66
CA SER A 325 -20.12 -4.76 18.65
C SER A 325 -19.80 -3.57 17.75
N THR A 326 -20.85 -2.89 17.25
CA THR A 326 -20.76 -1.59 16.59
C THR A 326 -20.92 -0.49 17.64
N VAL A 327 -19.90 0.35 17.79
CA VAL A 327 -19.89 1.47 18.74
C VAL A 327 -20.72 2.63 18.21
N GLY A 328 -20.57 2.94 16.92
CA GLY A 328 -21.32 4.02 16.28
C GLY A 328 -20.87 4.29 14.85
N PRO A 329 -21.59 5.18 14.13
CA PRO A 329 -21.13 5.65 12.83
C PRO A 329 -19.81 6.39 12.96
N LEU A 330 -18.97 6.28 11.94
CA LEU A 330 -17.74 7.04 11.82
C LEU A 330 -17.94 8.11 10.73
N PRO A 331 -18.29 9.35 11.08
CA PRO A 331 -18.35 10.44 10.11
C PRO A 331 -16.94 10.92 9.73
N CYS A 332 -16.83 11.53 8.55
CA CYS A 332 -15.67 12.31 8.15
C CYS A 332 -16.02 13.78 8.28
N HIS A 333 -15.23 14.54 9.03
CA HIS A 333 -15.41 15.97 9.21
C HIS A 333 -14.17 16.70 8.69
N GLY A 334 -14.38 17.62 7.75
CA GLY A 334 -13.34 18.39 7.07
C GLY A 334 -13.96 19.27 6.01
#